data_AF-A0A1G0DMK5-F1
#
_entry.id   AF-A0A1G0DMK5-F1
#
_cell.length_a   1.000
_cell.length_b   1.000
_cell.length_c   1.000
_cell.angle_alpha   90.00
_cell.angle_beta   90.00
_cell.angle_gamma   90.00
#
_symmetry.space_group_name_H-M   'P 1'
#
loop_
_entity.id
_entity.type
_entity.pdbx_description
1 polymer ?
#
loop_
_entity_poly.entity_id
_entity_poly.type
_entity_poly.pdbx_seq_one_letter_code
_entity_poly.pdbx_strand_id
1 'polypeptide(L)'
;MSEPAEDTPTILFSRSVTTNHFGKCTEEIKTRVPYELKEGFARIASDAGMTESEYLRKMLELKVFGLDMVRKIHDEQLRQVAGIGRERS
;
A
#
# COMPACT_ATOMS: atom_id res chain seq x y z
N MET A 1 42.83 -33.39 5.09
CA MET A 1 42.03 -33.10 3.89
C MET A 1 40.84 -32.30 4.37
N SER A 2 40.74 -31.05 3.94
CA SER A 2 39.76 -30.08 4.41
C SER A 2 38.61 -30.03 3.41
N GLU A 3 37.38 -30.24 3.87
CA GLU A 3 36.18 -29.91 3.09
C GLU A 3 35.70 -28.51 3.52
N PRO A 4 35.50 -27.56 2.60
CA PRO A 4 34.79 -26.33 2.93
C PRO A 4 33.29 -26.59 2.77
N ALA A 5 32.54 -26.53 3.87
CA ALA A 5 31.08 -26.54 3.82
C ALA A 5 30.61 -25.18 3.27
N GLU A 6 29.87 -25.23 2.17
CA GLU A 6 29.40 -24.06 1.43
C GLU A 6 28.47 -23.17 2.26
N ASP A 7 28.83 -21.90 2.33
CA ASP A 7 28.05 -20.80 2.90
C ASP A 7 26.81 -20.58 2.01
N THR A 8 25.69 -21.19 2.39
CA THR A 8 24.43 -21.03 1.67
C THR A 8 23.87 -19.65 2.03
N PRO A 9 23.76 -18.70 1.08
CA PRO A 9 23.25 -17.38 1.41
C PRO A 9 21.80 -17.52 1.87
N THR A 10 21.56 -17.19 3.13
CA THR A 10 20.22 -17.07 3.69
C THR A 10 19.50 -16.00 2.87
N ILE A 11 18.62 -16.43 1.96
CA ILE A 11 17.73 -15.53 1.22
C ILE A 11 16.81 -14.89 2.26
N LEU A 12 17.21 -13.72 2.74
CA LEU A 12 16.37 -12.80 3.47
C LEU A 12 15.26 -12.38 2.50
N PHE A 13 14.12 -13.07 2.56
CA PHE A 13 12.90 -12.57 1.95
C PHE A 13 12.66 -11.18 2.52
N SER A 14 12.97 -10.16 1.72
CA SER A 14 12.49 -8.80 1.94
C SER A 14 10.98 -8.87 1.97
N ARG A 15 10.41 -9.03 3.17
CA ARG A 15 8.98 -8.84 3.39
C ARG A 15 8.75 -7.38 3.03
N SER A 16 8.27 -7.14 1.81
CA SER A 16 7.61 -5.89 1.50
C SER A 16 6.48 -5.80 2.51
N VAL A 17 6.70 -5.00 3.55
CA VAL A 17 5.66 -4.59 4.48
C VAL A 17 4.76 -3.74 3.60
N THR A 18 3.81 -4.37 2.93
CA THR A 18 2.74 -3.66 2.25
C THR A 18 2.02 -2.90 3.35
N THR A 19 2.31 -1.61 3.45
CA THR A 19 1.88 -0.67 4.50
C THR A 19 0.39 -0.35 4.42
N ASN A 20 -0.42 -1.19 3.76
CA ASN A 20 -1.85 -0.96 3.74
C ASN A 20 -2.46 -1.36 5.09
N HIS A 21 -3.21 -0.44 5.68
CA HIS A 21 -3.90 -0.60 6.96
C HIS A 21 -4.92 -1.72 6.99
N PHE A 22 -5.51 -2.04 5.84
CA PHE A 22 -6.42 -3.18 5.72
C PHE A 22 -5.70 -4.53 5.64
N GLY A 23 -4.37 -4.54 5.79
CA GLY A 23 -3.54 -5.72 5.64
C GLY A 23 -3.28 -6.06 4.18
N LYS A 24 -3.11 -7.35 3.88
CA LYS A 24 -2.85 -7.82 2.52
C LYS A 24 -4.06 -7.54 1.63
N CYS A 25 -3.88 -6.78 0.55
CA CYS A 25 -4.91 -6.58 -0.48
C CYS A 25 -4.98 -7.80 -1.40
N THR A 26 -5.70 -8.84 -1.01
CA THR A 26 -5.83 -10.09 -1.80
C THR A 26 -6.97 -10.05 -2.80
N GLU A 27 -7.98 -9.21 -2.55
CA GLU A 27 -9.19 -9.15 -3.37
C GLU A 27 -9.05 -8.15 -4.52
N GLU A 28 -9.64 -8.48 -5.67
CA GLU A 28 -9.51 -7.69 -6.90
C GLU A 28 -10.83 -7.05 -7.33
N ILE A 29 -10.75 -5.80 -7.80
CA ILE A 29 -11.85 -5.06 -8.40
C ILE A 29 -11.48 -4.77 -9.85
N LYS A 30 -12.25 -5.31 -10.81
CA LYS A 30 -12.05 -5.10 -12.25
C LYS A 30 -13.34 -4.68 -12.93
N THR A 31 -13.24 -3.81 -13.93
CA THR A 31 -14.33 -3.49 -14.85
C THR A 31 -13.78 -3.02 -16.20
N ARG A 32 -14.54 -3.23 -17.27
CA ARG A 32 -14.20 -2.68 -18.60
C ARG A 32 -14.73 -1.25 -18.68
N VAL A 33 -13.93 -0.35 -19.22
CA VAL A 33 -14.26 1.06 -19.37
C VAL A 33 -13.95 1.54 -20.80
N PRO A 34 -14.61 2.61 -21.28
CA PRO A 34 -14.21 3.29 -22.51
C PRO A 34 -12.76 3.80 -22.43
N TYR A 35 -12.12 3.95 -23.59
CA TYR A 35 -10.73 4.38 -23.70
C TYR A 35 -10.51 5.77 -23.07
N GLU A 36 -11.42 6.70 -23.33
CA GLU A 36 -11.36 8.07 -22.84
C GLU A 36 -11.39 8.12 -21.32
N LEU A 37 -12.17 7.22 -20.69
CA LEU A 37 -12.23 7.12 -19.24
C LEU A 37 -10.92 6.57 -18.66
N LYS A 38 -10.33 5.55 -19.32
CA LYS A 38 -9.04 4.98 -18.91
C LYS A 38 -7.92 6.01 -19.03
N GLU A 39 -7.89 6.77 -20.11
CA GLU A 39 -6.89 7.81 -20.32
C GLU A 39 -7.03 8.94 -19.30
N GLY A 40 -8.25 9.44 -19.08
CA GLY A 40 -8.52 10.46 -18.07
C GLY A 40 -8.13 9.99 -16.66
N PHE A 41 -8.43 8.74 -16.32
CA PHE A 41 -8.06 8.14 -15.04
C PHE A 41 -6.53 8.07 -14.85
N ALA A 42 -5.79 7.65 -15.88
CA ALA A 42 -4.32 7.58 -15.84
C ALA A 42 -3.69 8.96 -15.62
N ARG A 43 -4.22 10.01 -16.27
CA ARG A 43 -3.76 11.39 -16.06
C ARG A 43 -3.98 11.84 -14.61
N ILE A 44 -5.17 11.62 -14.06
CA ILE A 44 -5.49 12.01 -12.67
C ILE A 44 -4.58 11.28 -11.67
N ALA A 45 -4.35 9.98 -11.85
CA ALA A 45 -3.43 9.22 -11.01
C ALA A 45 -2.00 9.80 -11.07
N SER A 46 -1.53 10.11 -12.28
CA SER A 46 -0.22 10.74 -12.52
C SER A 46 -0.10 12.12 -11.87
N ASP A 47 -1.12 12.97 -11.99
CA ASP A 47 -1.16 14.30 -11.37
C ASP A 47 -1.11 14.23 -9.84
N ALA A 48 -1.65 13.15 -9.26
CA ALA A 48 -1.56 12.85 -7.83
C ALA A 48 -0.23 12.20 -7.41
N GLY A 49 0.69 11.95 -8.35
CA GLY A 49 1.95 11.26 -8.09
C GLY A 49 1.78 9.79 -7.70
N MET A 50 0.67 9.16 -8.10
CA MET A 50 0.30 7.80 -7.74
C MET A 50 0.22 6.91 -8.98
N THR A 51 0.43 5.61 -8.78
CA THR A 51 0.03 4.63 -9.79
C THR A 51 -1.50 4.57 -9.90
N GLU A 52 -1.98 4.10 -11.05
CA GLU A 52 -3.41 3.86 -11.28
C GLU A 52 -4.05 2.98 -10.20
N SER A 53 -3.35 1.93 -9.77
CA SER A 53 -3.84 1.01 -8.73
C SER A 53 -3.91 1.66 -7.35
N GLU A 54 -2.93 2.48 -6.98
CA GLU A 54 -2.94 3.23 -5.72
C GLU A 54 -4.06 4.26 -5.69
N TYR A 55 -4.22 5.00 -6.78
CA TYR A 55 -5.26 6.01 -6.89
C TYR A 55 -6.67 5.37 -6.88
N LEU A 56 -6.87 4.27 -7.61
CA LEU A 56 -8.15 3.53 -7.60
C LEU A 56 -8.48 3.05 -6.19
N ARG A 57 -7.49 2.47 -5.50
CA ARG A 57 -7.67 2.00 -4.13
C ARG A 57 -8.05 3.15 -3.21
N LYS A 58 -7.33 4.28 -3.26
CA LYS A 58 -7.62 5.46 -2.42
C LYS A 58 -9.01 6.02 -2.70
N MET A 59 -9.40 6.09 -3.97
CA MET A 59 -10.74 6.52 -4.37
C MET A 59 -11.82 5.61 -3.78
N LEU A 60 -11.63 4.29 -3.86
CA LEU A 60 -12.57 3.31 -3.30
C LEU A 60 -12.62 3.37 -1.77
N GLU A 61 -11.48 3.50 -1.10
CA GLU A 61 -11.42 3.70 0.36
C GLU A 61 -12.25 4.91 0.77
N LEU A 62 -12.07 6.05 0.08
CA LEU A 62 -12.82 7.28 0.35
C LEU A 62 -14.31 7.11 0.08
N LYS A 63 -14.69 6.40 -0.99
CA LYS A 63 -16.09 6.17 -1.36
C LYS A 63 -16.81 5.18 -0.46
N VAL A 64 -16.12 4.14 0.04
CA VAL A 64 -16.71 3.07 0.85
C VAL A 64 -16.66 3.40 2.35
N PHE A 65 -15.52 3.90 2.84
CA PHE A 65 -15.32 4.14 4.28
C PHE A 65 -15.49 5.60 4.70
N GLY A 66 -15.55 6.52 3.74
CA GLY A 66 -15.66 7.95 3.99
C GLY A 66 -14.31 8.60 4.36
N LEU A 67 -14.25 9.92 4.18
CA LEU A 67 -13.03 10.70 4.37
C LEU A 67 -12.49 10.65 5.81
N ASP A 68 -13.38 10.73 6.80
CA ASP A 68 -12.98 10.80 8.21
C ASP A 68 -12.29 9.52 8.69
N MET A 69 -12.78 8.36 8.24
CA MET A 69 -12.16 7.08 8.57
C MET A 69 -10.77 6.98 7.94
N VAL A 70 -10.66 7.34 6.66
CA VAL A 70 -9.38 7.30 5.92
C VAL A 70 -8.36 8.27 6.52
N ARG A 71 -8.79 9.45 6.98
CA ARG A 71 -7.91 10.41 7.69
C ARG A 71 -7.40 9.85 9.01
N LYS A 72 -8.27 9.32 9.86
CA LYS A 72 -7.86 8.71 11.15
C LYS A 72 -6.81 7.61 10.95
N ILE A 73 -7.03 6.80 9.93
CA ILE A 73 -6.11 5.74 9.51
C ILE A 73 -4.74 6.33 9.11
N HIS A 74 -4.72 7.36 8.27
CA HIS A 74 -3.46 8.02 7.87
C HIS A 74 -2.76 8.74 9.03
N ASP A 75 -3.51 9.40 9.91
CA ASP A 75 -2.94 10.09 11.06
C ASP A 75 -2.29 9.11 12.04
N GLU A 76 -2.91 7.96 12.26
CA GLU A 76 -2.32 6.87 13.07
C GLU A 76 -1.01 6.37 12.43
N GLN A 77 -0.96 6.29 11.10
CA GLN A 77 0.22 5.93 10.32
C GLN A 77 1.37 6.92 10.56
N LEU A 78 1.08 8.21 10.44
CA LEU A 78 2.05 9.28 10.67
C LEU A 78 2.54 9.29 12.10
N ARG A 79 1.65 9.04 13.08
CA ARG A 79 2.00 8.92 14.49
C ARG A 79 2.95 7.76 14.74
N GLN A 80 2.65 6.57 14.23
CA GLN A 80 3.52 5.40 14.38
C GLN A 80 4.90 5.62 13.75
N VAL A 81 4.95 6.17 12.53
CA VAL A 81 6.22 6.48 11.83
C VAL A 81 7.02 7.55 12.57
N ALA A 82 6.34 8.55 13.15
CA ALA A 82 6.96 9.58 13.98
C ALA A 82 7.39 9.07 15.36
N GLY A 83 7.16 7.79 15.69
CA GLY A 83 7.46 7.23 17.02
C GLY A 83 6.51 7.73 18.12
N ILE A 84 5.38 8.30 17.74
CA ILE A 84 4.34 8.83 18.63
C ILE A 84 3.32 7.71 18.84
N GLY A 85 3.57 6.80 19.78
CA GLY A 85 2.67 5.67 20.04
C GLY A 85 2.82 5.06 21.44
N ARG A 86 1.70 5.09 22.20
CA ARG A 86 1.45 4.61 23.58
C ARG A 86 2.68 4.17 24.38
N GLU A 87 3.01 4.94 25.42
CA GLU A 87 3.74 4.42 26.58
C GLU A 87 3.19 3.03 26.91
N ARG A 88 4.08 2.03 26.89
CA ARG A 88 3.75 0.71 27.42
C ARG A 88 3.49 0.90 28.92
N SER A 89 2.23 0.93 29.30
CA SER A 89 1.79 0.63 30.67
C SER A 89 1.61 -0.88 30.83
#